data_AF-E9IWM7-F1
#
_entry.id   AF-E9IWM7-F1
#
_cell.length_a   1.000
_cell.length_b   1.000
_cell.length_c   1.000
_cell.angle_alpha   90.00
_cell.angle_beta   90.00
_cell.angle_gamma   90.00
#
_symmetry.space_group_name_H-M   'P 1'
#
loop_
_entity.id
_entity.type
_entity.pdbx_description
1 polymer ?
#
loop_
_entity_poly.entity_id
_entity_poly.type
_entity_poly.pdbx_seq_one_letter_code
_entity_poly.pdbx_strand_id
1 'polypeptide(L)'
;MRERKENVFVVLVVKHWLVEHRLIKKLMQSKPFMSKESHALFSFQLRHALKSKYSGRYDDSMKQICLTWYYSSSKGYNALRKILSLPTPRTLRTWQSMMQVDIGINHLIILQQFKMSTKRSVLSSLMKLV
;
A
#
# COMPACT_ATOMS: atom_id res chain seq x y z
N MET A 1 -23.97 38.68 17.94
CA MET A 1 -22.55 38.73 17.49
C MET A 1 -21.74 37.44 17.72
N ARG A 2 -22.35 36.32 18.15
CA ARG A 2 -21.63 35.05 18.42
C ARG A 2 -21.53 34.14 17.17
N GLU A 3 -22.57 34.12 16.33
CA GLU A 3 -22.66 33.30 15.11
C GLU A 3 -21.66 33.66 14.00
N ARG A 4 -21.23 34.92 13.89
CA ARG A 4 -20.22 35.30 12.86
C ARG A 4 -18.83 34.74 13.15
N LYS A 5 -18.48 34.49 14.41
CA LYS A 5 -17.16 33.94 14.79
C LYS A 5 -17.06 32.44 14.48
N GLU A 6 -18.16 31.71 14.65
CA GLU A 6 -18.23 30.27 14.35
C GLU A 6 -18.11 30.01 12.84
N ASN A 7 -18.78 30.82 12.01
CA ASN A 7 -18.66 30.71 10.55
C ASN A 7 -17.24 31.01 10.04
N VAL A 8 -16.53 31.98 10.64
CA VAL A 8 -15.14 32.30 10.26
C VAL A 8 -14.19 31.17 10.64
N PHE A 9 -14.40 30.53 11.80
CA PHE A 9 -13.59 29.40 12.26
C PHE A 9 -13.77 28.18 11.35
N VAL A 10 -15.01 27.84 10.99
CA VAL A 10 -15.31 26.73 10.07
C VAL A 10 -14.69 27.00 8.69
N VAL A 11 -14.80 28.22 8.16
CA VAL A 11 -14.21 28.58 6.86
C VAL A 11 -12.68 28.52 6.89
N LEU A 12 -12.04 28.94 7.98
CA LEU A 12 -10.58 28.86 8.14
C LEU A 12 -10.10 27.40 8.24
N VAL A 13 -10.80 26.57 9.02
CA VAL A 13 -10.49 25.13 9.13
C VAL A 13 -10.66 24.44 7.78
N VAL A 14 -11.76 24.71 7.07
CA VAL A 14 -12.03 24.13 5.75
C VAL A 14 -11.00 24.61 4.71
N LYS A 15 -10.61 25.90 4.73
CA LYS A 15 -9.56 26.43 3.83
C LYS A 15 -8.19 25.83 4.14
N HIS A 16 -7.81 25.73 5.41
CA HIS A 16 -6.55 25.10 5.83
C HIS A 16 -6.50 23.64 5.38
N TRP A 17 -7.58 22.90 5.63
CA TRP A 17 -7.73 21.51 5.23
C TRP A 17 -7.67 21.34 3.71
N LEU A 18 -8.30 22.25 2.94
CA LEU A 18 -8.24 22.29 1.47
C LEU A 18 -6.83 22.55 0.93
N VAL A 19 -6.06 23.43 1.59
CA VAL A 19 -4.68 23.76 1.20
C VAL A 19 -3.77 22.56 1.45
N GLU A 20 -3.88 21.91 2.62
CA GLU A 20 -3.16 20.67 2.92
C GLU A 20 -3.49 19.57 1.91
N HIS A 21 -4.76 19.40 1.56
CA HIS A 21 -5.19 18.41 0.56
C HIS A 21 -4.62 18.66 -0.84
N ARG A 22 -4.47 19.93 -1.25
CA ARG A 22 -3.88 20.31 -2.54
C ARG A 22 -2.37 20.07 -2.56
N LEU A 23 -1.67 20.42 -1.49
CA LEU A 23 -0.22 20.17 -1.37
C LEU A 23 0.09 18.68 -1.37
N ILE A 24 -0.72 17.87 -0.67
CA ILE A 24 -0.59 16.43 -0.60
C ILE A 24 -0.84 15.77 -1.96
N LYS A 25 -1.86 16.21 -2.71
CA LYS A 25 -2.05 15.77 -4.10
C LYS A 25 -0.86 16.10 -4.99
N LYS A 26 -0.27 17.28 -4.83
CA LYS A 26 0.90 17.72 -5.61
C LYS A 26 2.15 16.91 -5.28
N LEU A 27 2.35 16.53 -4.01
CA LEU A 27 3.42 15.63 -3.54
C LEU A 27 3.22 14.18 -3.98
N MET A 28 1.97 13.72 -4.10
CA MET A 28 1.69 12.39 -4.65
C MET A 28 1.97 12.29 -6.15
N GLN A 29 1.81 13.40 -6.88
CA GLN A 29 1.99 13.50 -8.33
C GLN A 29 3.41 13.93 -8.75
N SER A 30 4.29 14.28 -7.81
CA SER A 30 5.66 14.65 -8.13
C SER A 30 6.46 13.44 -8.65
N LYS A 31 7.54 13.70 -9.41
CA LYS A 31 8.47 12.66 -9.86
C LYS A 31 8.87 11.75 -8.68
N PRO A 32 8.93 10.42 -8.88
CA PRO A 32 9.27 9.50 -7.81
C PRO A 32 10.71 9.78 -7.36
N PHE A 33 10.86 10.32 -6.16
CA PHE A 33 12.16 10.52 -5.50
C PHE A 33 12.76 9.18 -5.02
N MET A 34 11.95 8.13 -4.95
CA MET A 34 12.30 6.81 -4.43
C MET A 34 11.91 5.70 -5.40
N SER A 35 12.24 4.44 -5.07
CA SER A 35 11.75 3.27 -5.80
C SER A 35 10.22 3.29 -5.91
N LYS A 36 9.67 2.66 -6.95
CA LYS A 36 8.21 2.66 -7.20
C LYS A 36 7.42 2.12 -6.00
N GLU A 37 7.95 1.10 -5.34
CA GLU A 37 7.37 0.45 -4.17
C GLU A 37 7.40 1.38 -2.94
N SER A 38 8.54 2.06 -2.74
CA SER A 38 8.74 3.01 -1.65
C SER A 38 7.84 4.24 -1.81
N HIS A 39 7.71 4.75 -3.04
CA HIS A 39 6.80 5.85 -3.37
C HIS A 39 5.33 5.46 -3.18
N ALA A 40 4.96 4.24 -3.58
CA ALA A 40 3.62 3.71 -3.36
C ALA A 40 3.29 3.63 -1.87
N LEU A 41 4.21 3.11 -1.05
CA LEU A 41 4.05 3.05 0.40
C LEU A 41 3.96 4.44 1.02
N PHE A 42 4.85 5.36 0.64
CA PHE A 42 4.83 6.74 1.12
C PHE A 42 3.50 7.43 0.80
N SER A 43 3.05 7.36 -0.44
CA SER A 43 1.77 7.91 -0.89
C SER A 43 0.58 7.32 -0.12
N PHE A 44 0.68 6.04 0.25
CA PHE A 44 -0.32 5.33 1.02
C PHE A 44 -0.35 5.81 2.48
N GLN A 45 0.83 5.92 3.11
CA GLN A 45 0.96 6.45 4.47
C GLN A 45 0.41 7.88 4.55
N LEU A 46 0.74 8.73 3.57
CA LEU A 46 0.26 10.10 3.50
C LEU A 46 -1.28 10.17 3.36
N ARG A 47 -1.87 9.31 2.51
CA ARG A 47 -3.33 9.19 2.37
C ARG A 47 -4.04 8.73 3.63
N HIS A 48 -3.41 7.87 4.42
CA HIS A 48 -3.98 7.31 5.64
C HIS A 48 -3.68 8.15 6.90
N ALA A 49 -2.61 8.93 6.91
CA ALA A 49 -2.28 9.85 8.01
C ALA A 49 -3.38 10.91 8.21
N LEU A 50 -4.03 11.34 7.11
CA LEU A 50 -5.12 12.32 7.14
C LEU A 50 -6.49 11.71 7.47
N LYS A 51 -6.61 10.38 7.45
CA LYS A 51 -7.89 9.68 7.64
C LYS A 51 -7.96 9.10 9.04
N SER A 52 -9.18 9.02 9.57
CA SER A 52 -9.44 8.24 10.78
C SER A 52 -8.91 6.82 10.63
N LYS A 53 -8.31 6.29 11.70
CA LYS A 53 -7.71 4.94 11.80
C LYS A 53 -8.61 3.81 11.27
N TYR A 54 -9.93 4.06 11.15
CA TYR A 54 -10.95 3.07 10.81
C TYR A 54 -11.59 3.25 9.42
N SER A 55 -11.30 4.31 8.65
CA SER A 55 -12.09 4.64 7.44
C SER A 55 -11.40 4.41 6.09
N GLY A 56 -10.23 3.77 6.09
CA GLY A 56 -9.46 3.59 4.86
C GLY A 56 -9.80 2.32 4.08
N ARG A 57 -10.28 2.47 2.84
CA ARG A 57 -10.21 1.40 1.83
C ARG A 57 -8.76 1.27 1.35
N TYR A 58 -8.29 0.04 1.24
CA TYR A 58 -6.93 -0.27 0.80
C TYR A 58 -6.96 -0.69 -0.68
N ASP A 59 -6.05 -0.12 -1.47
CA ASP A 59 -5.84 -0.51 -2.87
C ASP A 59 -5.27 -1.94 -2.95
N ASP A 60 -5.61 -2.71 -3.97
CA ASP A 60 -5.21 -4.13 -4.09
C ASP A 60 -3.68 -4.33 -4.12
N SER A 61 -2.94 -3.41 -4.74
CA SER A 61 -1.47 -3.41 -4.71
C SER A 61 -0.93 -3.30 -3.28
N MET A 62 -1.56 -2.47 -2.45
CA MET A 62 -1.17 -2.33 -1.04
C MET A 62 -1.56 -3.57 -0.23
N LYS A 63 -2.71 -4.18 -0.53
CA LYS A 63 -3.11 -5.46 0.10
C LYS A 63 -2.06 -6.54 -0.15
N GLN A 64 -1.57 -6.66 -1.38
CA GLN A 64 -0.53 -7.62 -1.75
C GLN A 64 0.80 -7.36 -1.03
N ILE A 65 1.24 -6.10 -0.95
CA ILE A 65 2.46 -5.73 -0.22
C ILE A 65 2.32 -6.09 1.27
N CYS A 66 1.18 -5.74 1.88
CA CYS A 66 0.93 -6.03 3.30
C CYS A 66 0.86 -7.52 3.59
N LEU A 67 0.22 -8.31 2.72
CA LEU A 67 0.17 -9.77 2.84
C LEU A 67 1.58 -10.36 2.69
N THR A 68 2.35 -9.91 1.71
CA THR A 68 3.74 -10.34 1.51
C THR A 68 4.59 -10.10 2.76
N TRP A 69 4.50 -8.91 3.35
CA TRP A 69 5.25 -8.58 4.58
C TRP A 69 4.79 -9.39 5.78
N TYR A 70 3.48 -9.59 5.94
CA TYR A 70 2.92 -10.38 7.02
C TYR A 70 3.37 -11.85 6.95
N TYR A 71 3.40 -12.43 5.75
CA TYR A 71 3.84 -13.80 5.51
C TYR A 71 5.36 -13.97 5.52
N SER A 72 6.12 -12.93 5.20
CA SER A 72 7.57 -12.93 5.37
C SER A 72 7.97 -12.89 6.85
N SER A 73 7.33 -12.05 7.66
CA SER A 73 7.54 -12.00 9.11
C SER A 73 6.37 -11.36 9.83
N SER A 74 5.56 -12.18 10.51
CA SER A 74 4.41 -11.70 11.29
C SER A 74 4.83 -10.80 12.46
N LYS A 75 5.98 -11.11 13.11
CA LYS A 75 6.56 -10.29 14.18
C LYS A 75 7.04 -8.94 13.63
N GLY A 76 7.76 -8.94 12.51
CA GLY A 76 8.23 -7.72 11.84
C GLY A 76 7.06 -6.84 11.40
N TYR A 77 6.02 -7.44 10.83
CA TYR A 77 4.81 -6.73 10.45
C TYR A 77 4.12 -6.05 11.64
N ASN A 78 3.99 -6.75 12.77
CA ASN A 78 3.39 -6.20 13.98
C ASN A 78 4.22 -5.05 14.58
N ALA A 79 5.54 -5.11 14.47
CA ALA A 79 6.42 -4.00 14.85
C ALA A 79 6.21 -2.79 13.93
N LEU A 80 6.22 -2.99 12.61
CA LEU A 80 5.99 -1.94 11.62
C LEU A 80 4.62 -1.29 11.75
N ARG A 81 3.59 -2.05 12.12
CA ARG A 81 2.23 -1.55 12.35
C ARG A 81 2.13 -0.51 13.47
N LYS A 82 3.06 -0.51 14.42
CA LYS A 82 3.10 0.52 15.48
C LYS A 82 3.57 1.88 14.95
N ILE A 83 4.31 1.88 13.84
CA ILE A 83 4.95 3.05 13.25
C ILE A 83 4.17 3.50 12.00
N LEU A 84 3.66 2.55 11.23
CA LEU A 84 2.99 2.75 9.95
C LEU A 84 1.50 2.44 10.04
N SER A 85 0.71 3.13 9.23
CA SER A 85 -0.75 2.97 9.11
C SER A 85 -1.15 1.67 8.38
N LEU A 86 -0.72 0.51 8.90
CA LEU A 86 -0.91 -0.79 8.26
C LEU A 86 -2.22 -1.50 8.70
N PRO A 87 -2.80 -2.34 7.81
CA PRO A 87 -3.94 -3.19 8.13
C PRO A 87 -3.75 -4.03 9.39
N THR A 88 -4.84 -4.42 10.06
CA THR A 88 -4.75 -5.40 11.15
C THR A 88 -4.50 -6.81 10.61
N PRO A 89 -3.89 -7.72 11.38
CA PRO A 89 -3.81 -9.13 11.00
C PRO A 89 -5.18 -9.76 10.72
N ARG A 90 -6.24 -9.30 11.41
CA ARG A 90 -7.62 -9.72 11.13
C ARG A 90 -8.06 -9.30 9.72
N THR A 91 -7.80 -8.06 9.35
CA THR A 91 -8.08 -7.53 8.00
C THR A 91 -7.34 -8.33 6.92
N LEU A 92 -6.07 -8.66 7.16
CA LEU A 92 -5.28 -9.49 6.23
C LEU A 92 -5.88 -10.88 6.03
N ARG A 93 -6.28 -11.55 7.12
CA ARG A 93 -6.95 -12.86 7.05
C ARG A 93 -8.25 -12.80 6.27
N THR A 94 -9.04 -11.74 6.45
CA THR A 94 -10.27 -11.53 5.67
C THR A 94 -9.98 -11.34 4.18
N TRP A 95 -8.94 -10.59 3.82
CA TRP A 95 -8.54 -10.45 2.42
C TRP A 95 -8.06 -11.76 1.81
N GLN A 96 -7.32 -12.54 2.58
CA GLN A 96 -6.87 -13.85 2.14
C GLN A 96 -8.04 -14.82 1.95
N SER A 97 -9.04 -14.82 2.84
CA SER A 97 -10.21 -15.69 2.67
C SER A 97 -11.06 -15.32 1.46
N MET A 98 -10.94 -14.08 0.96
CA MET A 98 -11.57 -13.66 -0.30
C MET A 98 -10.80 -14.13 -1.54
N MET A 99 -9.56 -14.59 -1.40
CA MET A 99 -8.82 -15.17 -2.52
C MET A 99 -9.37 -16.56 -2.79
N GLN A 100 -10.02 -16.73 -3.94
CA GLN A 100 -10.45 -18.05 -4.40
C GLN A 100 -9.20 -18.86 -4.74
N VAL A 101 -8.93 -19.87 -3.93
CA VAL A 101 -7.95 -20.91 -4.24
C VAL A 101 -8.74 -22.12 -4.68
N ASP A 102 -8.82 -22.30 -6.00
CA ASP A 102 -9.48 -23.47 -6.56
C ASP A 102 -8.73 -24.73 -6.16
N ILE A 103 -9.50 -25.76 -5.80
CA ILE A 103 -8.98 -27.08 -5.44
C ILE A 103 -8.59 -27.76 -6.75
N GLY A 104 -7.28 -27.85 -7.00
CA GLY A 104 -6.73 -28.42 -8.22
C GLY A 104 -5.36 -27.86 -8.53
N ILE A 105 -4.83 -28.22 -9.71
CA ILE A 105 -3.60 -27.63 -10.21
C ILE A 105 -3.91 -26.20 -10.64
N ASN A 106 -3.43 -25.22 -9.87
CA ASN A 106 -3.57 -23.83 -10.25
C ASN A 106 -2.65 -23.52 -11.45
N HIS A 107 -3.22 -23.61 -12.66
CA HIS A 107 -2.51 -23.44 -13.92
C HIS A 107 -1.75 -22.11 -14.00
N LEU A 108 -2.24 -21.05 -13.35
CA LEU A 108 -1.57 -19.75 -13.31
C LEU A 108 -0.27 -19.81 -12.51
N ILE A 109 -0.27 -20.49 -11.36
CA ILE A 109 0.94 -20.65 -10.54
C ILE A 109 1.97 -21.49 -11.28
N ILE A 110 1.54 -22.58 -11.92
CA ILE A 110 2.44 -23.43 -12.71
C ILE A 110 3.05 -22.64 -13.88
N LEU A 111 2.23 -21.97 -14.68
CA LEU A 111 2.71 -21.16 -15.81
C LEU A 111 3.69 -20.08 -15.35
N GLN A 112 3.43 -19.46 -14.20
CA GLN A 112 4.31 -18.43 -13.66
C GLN A 112 5.63 -19.01 -13.14
N GLN A 113 5.61 -20.18 -12.49
CA GLN A 113 6.83 -20.89 -12.06
C GLN A 113 7.66 -21.35 -13.26
N PHE A 114 7.04 -21.89 -14.31
CA PHE A 114 7.72 -22.25 -15.55
C PHE A 114 8.38 -21.04 -16.20
N LYS A 115 7.66 -19.93 -16.33
CA LYS A 115 8.18 -18.67 -16.90
C LYS A 115 9.37 -18.11 -16.09
N MET A 116 9.36 -18.26 -14.76
CA MET A 116 10.46 -17.85 -13.89
C MET A 116 11.67 -18.78 -14.00
N SER A 117 11.45 -20.08 -14.16
CA SER A 117 12.51 -21.07 -14.40
C SER A 117 13.27 -20.78 -15.70
N THR A 118 12.54 -20.48 -16.79
CA THR A 118 13.14 -20.12 -18.08
C THR A 118 13.99 -18.86 -17.99
N LYS A 119 13.52 -17.83 -17.27
CA LYS A 119 14.29 -16.59 -17.07
C LYS A 119 15.60 -16.81 -16.30
N ARG A 120 15.61 -17.68 -15.28
CA ARG A 120 16.83 -18.02 -14.52
C ARG A 120 17.84 -18.79 -15.37
N SER A 121 17.37 -19.72 -16.20
CA SER A 121 18.21 -20.44 -17.15
C SER A 121 18.90 -19.48 -18.13
N VAL A 122 18.13 -18.58 -18.75
CA VAL A 122 18.67 -17.59 -19.70
C VAL A 122 19.66 -16.64 -19.02
N LEU A 123 19.36 -16.14 -17.82
CA LEU A 123 20.28 -15.31 -17.04
C LEU A 123 21.56 -16.05 -16.65
N SER A 124 21.47 -17.34 -16.29
CA SER A 124 22.65 -18.15 -15.98
C SER A 124 23.53 -18.41 -17.20
N SER A 125 22.93 -18.54 -18.39
CA SER A 125 23.68 -18.69 -19.65
C SER A 125 24.33 -17.38 -20.09
N LEU A 126 23.65 -16.24 -19.89
CA LEU A 126 24.21 -14.90 -20.15
C LEU A 126 25.35 -14.55 -19.19
N MET A 127 25.26 -14.95 -17.91
CA MET A 127 26.34 -14.73 -16.94
C MET A 127 27.56 -15.64 -17.15
N LYS A 128 27.45 -16.71 -17.95
CA LYS A 128 28.60 -17.54 -18.36
C LYS A 128 29.31 -17.02 -19.62
N LEU A 129 28.71 -16.02 -20.29
CA LEU A 129 29.20 -15.41 -21.53
C LEU A 129 29.89 -14.06 -21.29
N VAL A 130 29.90 -13.56 -20.05
CA VAL A 130 30.64 -12.38 -19.57
C VAL A 130 31.78 -12.87 -18.69
#